data_AF-A0A3E1P3R1-F1
#
_entry.id   AF-A0A3E1P3R1-F1
#
_cell.length_a   1.000
_cell.length_b   1.000
_cell.length_c   1.000
_cell.angle_alpha   90.00
_cell.angle_beta   90.00
_cell.angle_gamma   90.00
#
_symmetry.space_group_name_H-M   'P 1'
#
loop_
_entity.id
_entity.type
_entity.pdbx_description
1 polymer ?
#
loop_
_entity_poly.entity_id
_entity_poly.type
_entity_poly.pdbx_seq_one_letter_code
_entity_poly.pdbx_strand_id
1 'polypeptide(L)' 'MIDLNSRKIIDLLFDRESKTIEDCFRQRQYIRIATRDSFGRYAKGVPSGSPQAVQIADL' A
#
# COMPACT_ATOMS: atom_id res chain seq x y z
N MET A 1 1.37 -4.71 6.28
CA MET A 1 0.12 -4.50 5.52
C MET A 1 -0.91 -5.53 5.95
N ILE A 2 -2.17 -5.11 6.04
CA ILE A 2 -3.29 -5.96 6.45
C ILE A 2 -4.33 -5.92 5.33
N ASP A 3 -4.90 -7.07 5.00
CA ASP A 3 -6.08 -7.15 4.15
C ASP A 3 -7.31 -6.67 4.92
N LEU A 4 -8.01 -5.66 4.39
CA LEU A 4 -9.11 -4.99 5.10
C LEU A 4 -10.31 -5.91 5.33
N ASN A 5 -10.54 -6.88 4.44
CA ASN A 5 -11.72 -7.74 4.50
C ASN A 5 -11.53 -8.85 5.54
N SER A 6 -10.41 -9.56 5.46
CA SER A 6 -10.10 -10.71 6.31
C SER A 6 -9.39 -10.34 7.62
N ARG A 7 -8.92 -9.09 7.74
CA ARG A 7 -8.08 -8.60 8.85
C ARG A 7 -6.81 -9.42 9.07
N LYS A 8 -6.28 -10.02 8.00
CA LYS A 8 -5.05 -10.81 8.04
C LYS A 8 -3.86 -9.98 7.61
N ILE A 9 -2.73 -10.20 8.27
CA ILE A 9 -1.44 -9.65 7.84
C ILE A 9 -1.11 -10.29 6.49
N ILE A 10 -0.93 -9.46 5.46
CA ILE A 10 -0.55 -9.89 4.11
C ILE A 10 0.87 -9.53 3.75
N ASP A 11 1.49 -8.65 4.54
CA ASP A 11 2.88 -8.26 4.37
C ASP A 11 3.45 -7.65 5.66
N LEU A 12 4.75 -7.75 5.85
CA LEU A 12 5.50 -7.04 6.88
C LEU A 12 6.52 -6.15 6.18
N LEU A 13 6.32 -4.84 6.26
CA LEU A 13 7.23 -3.87 5.67
C LEU A 13 8.46 -3.75 6.58
N PHE A 14 9.63 -4.06 6.04
CA PHE A 14 10.90 -3.99 6.78
C PHE A 14 11.38 -2.53 6.99
N ASP A 15 10.88 -1.59 6.18
CA ASP A 15 11.12 -0.16 6.31
C ASP A 15 9.85 0.65 5.99
N ARG A 16 10.00 1.99 5.94
CA ARG A 16 8.93 2.91 5.54
C ARG A 16 9.27 3.66 4.25
N GLU A 17 9.92 3.00 3.30
CA GLU A 17 10.34 3.61 2.04
C GLU A 17 9.32 3.39 0.92
N SER A 18 9.23 4.36 -0.01
CA SER A 18 8.29 4.30 -1.14
C SER A 18 8.54 3.07 -2.02
N LYS A 19 9.80 2.64 -2.14
CA LYS A 19 10.20 1.52 -2.99
C LYS A 19 9.65 0.19 -2.46
N THR A 20 9.72 0.00 -1.14
CA THR A 20 9.15 -1.17 -0.46
C THR A 20 7.65 -1.28 -0.70
N ILE A 21 6.94 -0.15 -0.62
CA ILE A 21 5.50 -0.10 -0.96
C ILE A 21 5.25 -0.44 -2.43
N GLU A 22 5.99 0.17 -3.35
CA GLU A 22 5.87 -0.11 -4.78
C GLU A 22 6.01 -1.60 -5.08
N ASP A 23 7.03 -2.25 -4.54
CA ASP A 23 7.29 -3.67 -4.78
C ASP A 23 6.20 -4.58 -4.16
N CYS A 24 5.72 -4.25 -2.95
CA CYS A 24 4.60 -4.96 -2.32
C CYS A 24 3.31 -4.90 -3.16
N PHE A 25 3.00 -3.73 -3.73
CA PHE A 25 1.81 -3.52 -4.57
C PHE A 25 1.96 -4.15 -5.96
N ARG A 26 3.16 -4.13 -6.54
CA ARG A 26 3.44 -4.75 -7.84
C ARG A 26 3.19 -6.26 -7.82
N GLN A 27 3.44 -6.92 -6.69
CA GLN A 27 3.12 -8.34 -6.47
C GLN A 27 1.61 -8.60 -6.27
N ARG A 28 0.79 -7.57 -6.08
CA ARG A 28 -0.63 -7.67 -5.70
C ARG A 28 -1.49 -6.71 -6.52
N GLN A 29 -1.49 -6.89 -7.84
CA GLN A 29 -2.25 -6.03 -8.76
C GLN A 29 -3.78 -6.12 -8.59
N TYR A 30 -4.29 -7.06 -7.80
CA TYR A 30 -5.71 -7.15 -7.46
C TYR A 30 -6.15 -6.10 -6.42
N ILE A 31 -5.22 -5.39 -5.76
CA ILE A 31 -5.55 -4.36 -4.77
C ILE A 31 -6.17 -3.14 -5.46
N ARG A 32 -7.41 -2.81 -5.07
CA ARG A 32 -8.18 -1.68 -5.60
C ARG A 32 -8.26 -0.49 -4.67
N ILE A 33 -8.14 -0.72 -3.36
CA ILE A 33 -8.23 0.31 -2.32
C ILE A 33 -7.04 0.13 -1.39
N ALA A 34 -6.31 1.22 -1.15
CA ALA A 34 -5.19 1.29 -0.22
C ALA A 34 -5.48 2.34 0.84
N THR A 35 -5.79 1.90 2.06
CA THR A 35 -5.86 2.78 3.24
C THR A 35 -4.47 2.92 3.85
N ARG A 36 -4.01 4.13 4.10
CA ARG A 36 -2.68 4.40 4.64
C ARG A 36 -2.68 5.60 5.58
N ASP A 37 -1.69 5.68 6.46
CA ASP A 37 -1.46 6.87 7.29
C ASP A 37 -1.03 8.07 6.44
N SER A 38 -0.95 9.27 7.01
CA SER A 38 -0.59 10.49 6.26
C SER A 38 0.88 10.58 5.80
N PHE A 39 1.68 9.51 5.93
CA PHE A 39 3.10 9.54 5.61
C PHE A 39 3.37 9.61 4.09
N GLY A 40 4.07 10.66 3.67
CA GLY A 40 4.25 10.99 2.25
C GLY A 40 4.98 9.93 1.41
N ARG A 41 5.80 9.06 2.01
CA ARG A 41 6.49 7.98 1.27
C ARG A 41 5.52 6.88 0.82
N TYR A 42 4.53 6.56 1.64
CA TYR A 42 3.50 5.61 1.25
C TYR A 42 2.65 6.13 0.08
N ALA A 43 2.30 7.42 0.13
CA ALA A 43 1.56 8.07 -0.95
C ALA A 43 2.29 8.00 -2.31
N LYS A 44 3.64 8.00 -2.30
CA LYS A 44 4.47 7.91 -3.50
C LYS A 44 4.63 6.48 -4.03
N GLY A 45 4.65 5.47 -3.16
CA GLY A 45 4.88 4.09 -3.55
C GLY A 45 3.67 3.42 -4.20
N VAL A 46 2.45 3.74 -3.74
CA VAL A 46 1.22 3.09 -4.22
C VAL A 46 0.98 3.30 -5.73
N PRO A 47 1.04 4.53 -6.30
CA PRO A 47 0.79 4.74 -7.72
C PRO A 47 1.79 4.02 -8.63
N SER A 48 3.05 3.88 -8.19
CA SER A 48 4.10 3.19 -8.94
C SER A 48 3.92 1.66 -8.94
N GLY A 49 3.36 1.10 -7.87
CA GLY A 49 3.16 -0.35 -7.69
C GLY A 49 1.78 -0.84 -8.13
N SER A 50 0.75 -0.01 -7.99
CA SER A 50 -0.63 -0.28 -8.40
C SER A 50 -1.32 1.02 -8.84
N PRO A 51 -1.10 1.45 -10.10
CA PRO A 51 -1.71 2.67 -10.66
C PRO A 51 -3.25 2.70 -10.59
N GLN A 52 -3.88 1.53 -10.56
CA GLN A 52 -5.32 1.34 -10.47
C GLN A 52 -5.89 1.49 -9.05
N ALA A 53 -5.04 1.49 -8.02
CA ALA A 53 -5.49 1.54 -6.63
C ALA A 53 -5.89 2.97 -6.23
N VAL A 54 -7.10 3.09 -5.68
CA VAL A 54 -7.54 4.33 -5.02
C VAL A 54 -6.90 4.39 -3.63
N GLN A 55 -6.30 5.53 -3.31
CA GLN A 55 -5.68 5.77 -2.01
C GLN A 55 -6.61 6.56 -1.09
N ILE A 56 -6.72 6.10 0.16
CA ILE A 56 -7.45 6.79 1.22
C ILE A 56 -6.47 7.05 2.37
N ALA A 57 -6.38 8.31 2.76
CA ALA A 57 -5.51 8.80 3.82
C ALA A 57 -6.31 9.04 5.09
N ASP A 58 -5.72 8.73 6.25
CA ASP A 58 -6.15 9.37 7.49
C ASP A 58 -5.82 10.88 7.43
N LEU A 59 -6.72 11.71 8.00
CA LEU A 59 -6.58 13.17 8.09
C LEU A 59 -5.46 13.58 9.05
#